data_AF-A0A849STX0-F1
#
_entry.id   AF-A0A849STX0-F1
#
_cell.length_a   1.000
_cell.length_b   1.000
_cell.length_c   1.000
_cell.angle_alpha   90.00
_cell.angle_beta   90.00
_cell.angle_gamma   90.00
#
_symmetry.space_group_name_H-M   'P 1'
#
loop_
_entity.id
_entity.type
_entity.pdbx_description
1 polymer ?
#
loop_
_entity_poly.entity_id
_entity_poly.type
_entity_poly.pdbx_seq_one_letter_code
_entity_poly.pdbx_strand_id
1 'polypeptide(L)'
;MKKFPSSKEIKEISKKLEKLEGTKALPTNASPLEKFRFALQQKFVIYKIKHKCTQKELADKLEIDEAKISKILNHRLDEFSTDRLITLYHKIDPNLKLAVG
;
A
#
# COMPACT_ATOMS: atom_id res chain seq x y z
N MET A 1 -3.28 10.69 -31.24
CA MET A 1 -4.34 10.05 -30.43
C MET A 1 -3.92 8.63 -30.09
N LYS A 2 -3.89 8.23 -28.81
CA LYS A 2 -3.73 6.81 -28.45
C LYS A 2 -5.01 6.07 -28.87
N LYS A 3 -4.87 5.03 -29.71
CA LYS A 3 -6.00 4.16 -30.07
C LYS A 3 -6.51 3.46 -28.80
N PHE A 4 -7.82 3.43 -28.64
CA PHE A 4 -8.45 2.64 -27.58
C PHE A 4 -8.11 1.15 -27.82
N PRO A 5 -7.73 0.39 -26.78
CA PRO A 5 -7.35 -1.02 -26.94
C PRO A 5 -8.50 -1.86 -27.50
N SER A 6 -8.17 -2.90 -28.24
CA SER A 6 -9.15 -3.84 -28.81
C SER A 6 -9.81 -4.69 -27.74
N SER A 7 -11.01 -5.22 -28.03
CA SER A 7 -11.72 -6.14 -27.12
C SER A 7 -10.90 -7.37 -26.74
N LYS A 8 -9.99 -7.81 -27.63
CA LYS A 8 -9.08 -8.92 -27.36
C LYS A 8 -8.02 -8.53 -26.33
N GLU A 9 -7.38 -7.37 -26.50
CA GLU A 9 -6.40 -6.84 -25.54
C GLU A 9 -7.02 -6.61 -24.16
N ILE A 10 -8.24 -6.03 -24.12
CA ILE A 10 -8.98 -5.84 -22.87
C ILE A 10 -9.21 -7.18 -22.16
N LYS A 11 -9.66 -8.21 -22.89
CA LYS A 11 -9.93 -9.54 -22.31
C LYS A 11 -8.67 -10.23 -21.78
N GLU A 12 -7.53 -10.05 -22.45
CA GLU A 12 -6.24 -10.57 -21.96
C GLU A 12 -5.75 -9.83 -20.71
N ILE A 13 -5.88 -8.51 -20.68
CA ILE A 13 -5.54 -7.71 -19.50
C ILE A 13 -6.45 -8.11 -18.33
N SER A 14 -7.76 -8.21 -18.52
CA SER A 14 -8.70 -8.64 -17.48
C SER A 14 -8.34 -10.02 -16.91
N LYS A 15 -8.06 -11.01 -17.76
CA LYS A 15 -7.62 -12.34 -17.30
C LYS A 15 -6.33 -12.32 -16.48
N LYS A 16 -5.41 -11.41 -16.82
CA LYS A 16 -4.17 -11.21 -16.03
C LYS A 16 -4.50 -10.58 -14.68
N LEU A 17 -5.38 -9.57 -14.65
CA LEU A 17 -5.79 -8.86 -13.44
C LEU A 17 -6.61 -9.73 -12.48
N GLU A 18 -7.46 -10.65 -12.98
CA GLU A 18 -8.24 -11.58 -12.15
C GLU A 18 -7.38 -12.42 -11.20
N LYS A 19 -6.13 -12.72 -11.59
CA LYS A 19 -5.20 -13.53 -10.81
C LYS A 19 -4.32 -12.70 -9.87
N LEU A 20 -4.35 -11.38 -10.00
CA LEU A 20 -3.50 -10.51 -9.19
C LEU A 20 -4.25 -10.10 -7.94
N GLU A 21 -3.57 -10.24 -6.80
CA GLU A 21 -4.03 -9.67 -5.55
C GLU A 21 -3.83 -8.15 -5.58
N GLY A 22 -4.89 -7.42 -5.93
CA GLY A 22 -4.90 -5.96 -5.88
C GLY A 22 -4.91 -5.41 -4.45
N THR A 23 -4.78 -4.08 -4.34
CA THR A 23 -4.96 -3.35 -3.09
C THR A 23 -6.39 -3.49 -2.60
N LYS A 24 -6.59 -3.85 -1.32
CA LYS A 24 -7.93 -3.85 -0.72
C LYS A 24 -8.41 -2.42 -0.55
N ALA A 25 -9.49 -2.07 -1.25
CA ALA A 25 -10.14 -0.77 -1.09
C ALA A 25 -10.81 -0.67 0.30
N LEU A 26 -10.93 0.56 0.80
CA LEU A 26 -11.73 0.81 2.00
C LEU A 26 -13.21 0.50 1.72
N PRO A 27 -13.94 -0.10 2.68
CA PRO A 27 -15.38 -0.20 2.59
C PRO A 27 -16.04 1.18 2.65
N THR A 28 -17.21 1.33 2.05
CA THR A 28 -17.95 2.61 2.01
C THR A 28 -18.31 3.15 3.39
N ASN A 29 -18.48 2.26 4.37
CA ASN A 29 -18.78 2.56 5.77
C ASN A 29 -17.56 2.43 6.71
N ALA A 30 -16.34 2.58 6.18
CA ALA A 30 -15.11 2.47 6.97
C ALA A 30 -15.13 3.37 8.22
N SER A 31 -14.76 2.77 9.36
CA SER A 31 -14.59 3.45 10.63
C SER A 31 -13.45 4.49 10.57
N PRO A 32 -13.41 5.46 11.51
CA PRO A 32 -12.29 6.40 11.61
C PRO A 32 -10.93 5.70 11.71
N LEU A 33 -10.86 4.60 12.45
CA LEU A 33 -9.63 3.81 12.61
C LEU A 33 -9.18 3.16 11.30
N GLU A 34 -10.11 2.60 10.51
CA GLU A 34 -9.80 2.02 9.20
C GLU A 34 -9.31 3.10 8.23
N LYS A 35 -9.98 4.26 8.20
CA LYS A 35 -9.56 5.42 7.40
C LYS A 35 -8.17 5.90 7.79
N PHE A 36 -7.89 5.98 9.09
CA PHE A 36 -6.57 6.35 9.60
C PHE A 36 -5.49 5.36 9.17
N ARG A 37 -5.74 4.06 9.34
CA ARG A 37 -4.80 2.99 8.94
C ARG A 37 -4.56 2.99 7.42
N PHE A 38 -5.59 3.27 6.64
CA PHE A 38 -5.47 3.45 5.19
C PHE A 38 -4.61 4.67 4.84
N ALA A 39 -4.86 5.82 5.47
CA ALA A 39 -4.04 7.01 5.27
C ALA A 39 -2.57 6.77 5.63
N LEU A 40 -2.30 6.05 6.72
CA LEU A 40 -0.95 5.64 7.10
C LEU A 40 -0.32 4.69 6.07
N GLN A 41 -1.09 3.72 5.56
CA GLN A 41 -0.63 2.83 4.48
C GLN A 41 -0.27 3.61 3.20
N GLN A 42 -1.08 4.59 2.81
CA GLN A 42 -0.80 5.44 1.65
C GLN A 42 0.54 6.18 1.79
N LYS A 43 0.92 6.57 3.02
CA LYS A 43 2.23 7.18 3.26
C LYS A 43 3.41 6.25 2.92
N PHE A 44 3.29 4.93 3.15
CA PHE A 44 4.31 3.95 2.71
C PHE A 44 4.39 3.88 1.18
N VAL A 45 3.25 3.88 0.49
CA VAL A 45 3.20 3.87 -0.98
C VAL A 45 3.84 5.12 -1.56
N ILE A 46 3.48 6.29 -1.04
CA ILE A 46 4.04 7.59 -1.44
C ILE A 46 5.56 7.59 -1.23
N TYR A 47 6.03 7.11 -0.07
CA TYR A 47 7.46 7.03 0.21
C TYR A 47 8.18 6.16 -0.83
N LYS A 48 7.69 4.94 -1.08
CA LYS A 48 8.27 4.02 -2.07
C LYS A 48 8.37 4.66 -3.45
N ILE A 49 7.32 5.35 -3.90
CA ILE A 49 7.28 6.02 -5.21
C ILE A 49 8.27 7.20 -5.24
N LYS A 50 8.24 8.06 -4.22
CA LYS A 50 9.10 9.27 -4.15
C LYS A 50 10.58 8.91 -4.12
N HIS A 51 10.94 7.87 -3.38
CA HIS A 51 12.31 7.41 -3.23
C HIS A 51 12.72 6.36 -4.27
N LYS A 52 11.82 5.97 -5.18
CA LYS A 52 12.05 4.97 -6.25
C LYS A 52 12.66 3.66 -5.75
N CYS A 53 12.35 3.25 -4.52
CA CYS A 53 12.89 2.02 -3.96
C CYS A 53 12.00 0.80 -4.28
N THR A 54 12.63 -0.36 -4.30
CA THR A 54 11.99 -1.66 -4.41
C THR A 54 11.32 -2.07 -3.08
N GLN A 55 10.54 -3.15 -3.09
CA GLN A 55 9.95 -3.68 -1.85
C GLN A 55 11.04 -4.22 -0.92
N LYS A 56 12.02 -4.94 -1.48
CA LYS A 56 13.21 -5.43 -0.77
C LYS A 56 13.98 -4.30 -0.07
N GLU A 57 14.32 -3.23 -0.77
CA GLU A 57 15.06 -2.10 -0.15
C GLU A 57 14.25 -1.41 0.95
N LEU A 58 12.92 -1.33 0.79
CA LEU A 58 12.04 -0.80 1.83
C LEU A 58 11.97 -1.74 3.04
N ALA A 59 12.00 -3.05 2.80
CA ALA A 59 12.04 -4.09 3.83
C ALA A 59 13.33 -3.98 4.65
N ASP A 60 14.47 -3.84 3.97
CA ASP A 60 15.78 -3.65 4.59
C ASP A 60 15.83 -2.38 5.45
N LYS A 61 15.29 -1.25 4.93
CA LYS A 61 15.19 0.02 5.68
C LYS A 61 14.33 -0.09 6.94
N LEU A 62 13.29 -0.90 6.89
CA LEU A 62 12.33 -1.07 7.99
C LEU A 62 12.69 -2.23 8.93
N GLU A 63 13.69 -3.03 8.54
CA GLU A 63 14.16 -4.24 9.22
C GLU A 63 13.02 -5.26 9.42
N ILE A 64 12.26 -5.51 8.35
CA ILE A 64 11.19 -6.52 8.33
C ILE A 64 11.21 -7.31 7.03
N ASP A 65 10.49 -8.43 6.98
CA ASP A 65 10.40 -9.28 5.79
C ASP A 65 9.74 -8.57 4.59
N GLU A 66 10.22 -8.84 3.38
CA GLU A 66 9.62 -8.33 2.14
C GLU A 66 8.13 -8.70 2.00
N ALA A 67 7.75 -9.89 2.48
CA ALA A 67 6.35 -10.32 2.51
C ALA A 67 5.45 -9.38 3.36
N LYS A 68 5.98 -8.84 4.47
CA LYS A 68 5.27 -7.87 5.32
C LYS A 68 5.12 -6.53 4.62
N ILE A 69 6.14 -6.10 3.87
CA ILE A 69 6.07 -4.90 3.03
C ILE A 69 4.99 -5.05 1.95
N SER A 70 4.95 -6.19 1.26
CA SER A 70 3.91 -6.46 0.28
C SER A 70 2.50 -6.33 0.87
N LYS A 71 2.27 -6.89 2.06
CA LYS A 71 0.99 -6.77 2.78
C LYS A 71 0.66 -5.32 3.14
N ILE A 72 1.62 -4.56 3.66
CA ILE A 72 1.44 -3.13 3.96
C ILE A 72 1.06 -2.37 2.70
N LEU A 73 1.83 -2.51 1.60
CA LEU A 73 1.59 -1.80 0.35
C LEU A 73 0.24 -2.12 -0.30
N ASN A 74 -0.30 -3.32 -0.05
CA ASN A 74 -1.59 -3.77 -0.58
C ASN A 74 -2.77 -3.60 0.39
N HIS A 75 -2.61 -2.84 1.48
CA HIS A 75 -3.64 -2.60 2.50
C HIS A 75 -4.19 -3.90 3.14
N ARG A 76 -3.33 -4.90 3.31
CA ARG A 76 -3.63 -6.16 4.01
C ARG A 76 -3.04 -6.07 5.41
N LEU A 77 -3.70 -5.25 6.24
CA LEU A 77 -3.14 -4.81 7.52
C LEU A 77 -3.61 -5.67 8.71
N ASP A 78 -4.28 -6.79 8.46
CA ASP A 78 -4.95 -7.61 9.48
C ASP A 78 -3.99 -8.07 10.60
N GLU A 79 -2.72 -8.33 10.28
CA GLU A 79 -1.68 -8.75 11.24
C GLU A 79 -0.90 -7.59 11.89
N PHE A 80 -1.16 -6.34 11.49
CA PHE A 80 -0.42 -5.19 11.99
C PHE A 80 -1.27 -4.39 12.97
N SER A 81 -0.80 -4.21 14.20
CA SER A 81 -1.38 -3.19 15.08
C SER A 81 -1.11 -1.79 14.53
N THR A 82 -1.95 -0.83 14.92
CA THR A 82 -1.79 0.57 14.48
C THR A 82 -0.45 1.15 14.97
N ASP A 83 -0.08 0.91 16.22
CA ASP A 83 1.22 1.26 16.80
C ASP A 83 2.39 0.67 16.01
N ARG A 84 2.27 -0.59 15.54
CA ARG A 84 3.32 -1.20 14.74
C ARG A 84 3.50 -0.47 13.41
N LEU A 85 2.42 -0.09 12.75
CA LEU A 85 2.49 0.68 11.50
C LEU A 85 3.11 2.06 11.71
N ILE A 86 2.75 2.74 12.81
CA ILE A 86 3.32 4.05 13.16
C ILE A 86 4.82 3.92 13.42
N THR A 87 5.21 2.93 14.24
CA THR A 87 6.62 2.66 14.57
C THR A 87 7.45 2.38 13.32
N LEU A 88 6.93 1.55 12.42
CA LEU A 88 7.59 1.26 11.14
C LEU A 88 7.73 2.54 10.31
N TYR A 89 6.65 3.30 10.13
CA TYR A 89 6.73 4.51 9.30
C TYR A 89 7.68 5.56 9.88
N HIS A 90 7.73 5.71 11.20
CA HIS A 90 8.63 6.63 11.87
C HIS A 90 10.12 6.34 11.58
N LYS A 91 10.50 5.08 11.30
CA LYS A 91 11.89 4.75 10.92
C LYS A 91 12.32 5.42 9.61
N ILE A 92 11.39 5.63 8.68
CA ILE A 92 11.67 6.21 7.35
C ILE A 92 11.29 7.68 7.23
N ASP A 93 10.38 8.16 8.08
CA ASP A 93 10.02 9.57 8.20
C ASP A 93 9.83 9.96 9.69
N PRO A 94 10.91 10.37 10.38
CA PRO A 94 10.84 10.78 11.79
C PRO A 94 10.00 12.03 12.05
N ASN A 95 9.72 12.83 11.00
CA ASN A 95 8.93 14.05 11.11
C ASN A 95 7.44 13.81 10.84
N LEU A 96 7.01 12.55 10.92
CA LEU A 96 5.64 12.12 10.69
C LEU A 96 4.66 12.94 11.53
N LYS A 97 3.85 13.77 10.84
CA LYS A 97 2.66 14.39 11.42
C LYS A 97 1.44 13.54 11.11
N LEU A 98 0.80 13.04 12.15
CA LEU A 98 -0.46 12.29 12.09
C LEU A 98 -1.60 13.25 12.43
N ALA A 99 -2.46 13.52 11.45
CA ALA A 99 -3.74 14.16 11.71
C ALA A 99 -4.78 13.07 11.91
N VAL A 100 -5.52 13.14 13.02
CA VAL A 100 -6.70 12.31 13.27
C VAL A 100 -7.88 13.26 13.16
N GLY A 101 -8.79 12.98 12.22
CA GLY A 101 -9.99 13.76 11.95
C GLY A 101 -11.22 12.87 12.02
#